data_AF-C2KU52-F1
#
_entry.id   AF-C2KU52-F1
#
_cell.length_a   1.000
_cell.length_b   1.000
_cell.length_c   1.000
_cell.angle_alpha   90.00
_cell.angle_beta   90.00
_cell.angle_gamma   90.00
#
_symmetry.space_group_name_H-M   'P 1'
#
loop_
_entity.id
_entity.type
_entity.pdbx_description
1 polymer ?
#
loop_
_entity_poly.entity_id
_entity_poly.type
_entity_poly.pdbx_seq_one_letter_code
_entity_poly.pdbx_strand_id
1 'polypeptide(L)'
;MEFKKDFFEDEVRNGFYIPGIMKRCWAAVIEILLELDRICKKYDISYYIDYGTLIGAKRHGGFIPWDDDIDISMNREDFNRFAEVVEKELPPELDFNSLEKSRDYDNVIACLGLHDISLDDQRLRKYHEFPYMNAIDICINDSIAKNVERENLRESKILVLSKLAKHVLEEDCSGKSFEKTMNLVESTLRVHFNRQEALKPQVYRLLNKFCKEFEGEKGRKDLYAWVPGILQSKQYYYPQEDVFPLSTISFEGILFPAPKNVDKILRIEYEDYETPNRSGGTHNYPCFHCYEKNFIDLLGGEDKWHFRYRFKKEDLIHEKKENIRDMVFSVLRTLGQQEEEMKSREEDYNYLQTVLADLQTAALTIGNTIEQHLGENTETVALLSSYCEILFQAYEKTQQGDSPKEELIALKEKRLECEKILKKEWKKTMLILLDKAKNFSSIEGFYQKMLEREDWKVLLMPIPYCYRRGNGALMDEEFDLEDFPKDYTYVDYKTYAFDVMMPECIVMNSPYDSCNMVHSIDPFFYSSNMKQYTKNLLYIPWFVTKDVEWGAEEDGKAIVMMDYYACQPGLAHADYSFIQSEVMRKAYIEKLTEFTGEEFRAEWEKKIIAAGSCLLGQEKELTRHVLDCLEG
;
A
#
# COMPACT_ATOMS: atom_id res chain seq x y z
N MET A 1 -20.31 -15.71 -0.05
CA MET A 1 -20.79 -14.31 -0.17
C MET A 1 -20.28 -13.71 -1.48
N GLU A 2 -20.91 -12.68 -2.05
CA GLU A 2 -20.37 -11.98 -3.22
C GLU A 2 -19.90 -10.57 -2.84
N PHE A 3 -18.58 -10.36 -2.82
CA PHE A 3 -17.98 -9.04 -2.72
C PHE A 3 -17.88 -8.42 -4.12
N LYS A 4 -18.11 -7.11 -4.21
CA LYS A 4 -17.83 -6.38 -5.45
C LYS A 4 -16.32 -6.37 -5.71
N LYS A 5 -15.91 -6.32 -6.99
CA LYS A 5 -14.47 -6.31 -7.36
C LYS A 5 -13.69 -5.18 -6.69
N ASP A 6 -14.29 -4.00 -6.61
CA ASP A 6 -13.70 -2.80 -6.02
C ASP A 6 -13.49 -2.91 -4.50
N PHE A 7 -14.19 -3.83 -3.82
CA PHE A 7 -13.96 -4.13 -2.41
C PHE A 7 -12.49 -4.48 -2.19
N PHE A 8 -11.88 -5.33 -3.03
CA PHE A 8 -10.52 -5.84 -2.80
C PHE A 8 -9.40 -4.86 -3.13
N GLU A 9 -9.72 -3.68 -3.64
CA GLU A 9 -8.71 -2.69 -4.01
C GLU A 9 -8.11 -2.03 -2.79
N ASP A 10 -6.91 -1.47 -2.94
CA ASP A 10 -6.31 -0.67 -1.89
C ASP A 10 -7.23 0.52 -1.54
N GLU A 11 -7.30 0.87 -0.26
CA GLU A 11 -8.08 2.03 0.20
C GLU A 11 -7.42 2.74 1.37
N VAL A 12 -7.81 3.99 1.61
CA VAL A 12 -7.56 4.66 2.89
C VAL A 12 -8.87 4.81 3.63
N ARG A 13 -8.96 4.21 4.82
CA ARG A 13 -10.11 4.32 5.73
C ARG A 13 -9.66 4.97 7.03
N ASN A 14 -10.32 6.04 7.43
CA ASN A 14 -10.00 6.80 8.65
C ASN A 14 -8.51 7.22 8.75
N GLY A 15 -7.90 7.56 7.61
CA GLY A 15 -6.49 7.95 7.53
C GLY A 15 -5.50 6.79 7.72
N PHE A 16 -5.93 5.53 7.57
CA PHE A 16 -5.08 4.35 7.60
C PHE A 16 -5.11 3.64 6.24
N TYR A 17 -3.95 3.27 5.72
CA TYR A 17 -3.84 2.58 4.43
C TYR A 17 -4.12 1.08 4.59
N ILE A 18 -5.07 0.56 3.83
CA ILE A 18 -5.47 -0.84 3.83
C ILE A 18 -5.11 -1.42 2.46
N PRO A 19 -4.08 -2.29 2.36
CA PRO A 19 -3.73 -2.91 1.10
C PRO A 19 -4.78 -3.96 0.72
N GLY A 20 -4.95 -4.21 -0.58
CA GLY A 20 -5.96 -5.16 -1.06
C GLY A 20 -5.83 -6.58 -0.50
N ILE A 21 -4.60 -7.02 -0.18
CA ILE A 21 -4.39 -8.33 0.47
C ILE A 21 -5.02 -8.40 1.86
N MET A 22 -5.06 -7.29 2.61
CA MET A 22 -5.73 -7.22 3.91
C MET A 22 -7.24 -7.42 3.72
N LYS A 23 -7.80 -6.88 2.66
CA LYS A 23 -9.22 -7.07 2.35
C LYS A 23 -9.55 -8.50 1.92
N ARG A 24 -8.62 -9.19 1.26
CA ARG A 24 -8.72 -10.65 1.06
C ARG A 24 -8.66 -11.42 2.36
N CYS A 25 -7.79 -11.00 3.30
CA CYS A 25 -7.72 -11.55 4.65
C CYS A 25 -9.08 -11.45 5.35
N TRP A 26 -9.66 -10.24 5.39
CA TRP A 26 -10.98 -9.95 5.95
C TRP A 26 -12.10 -10.77 5.31
N ALA A 27 -12.15 -10.82 3.97
CA ALA A 27 -13.16 -11.61 3.26
C ALA A 27 -13.02 -13.11 3.54
N ALA A 28 -11.80 -13.63 3.62
CA ALA A 28 -11.53 -15.02 3.95
C ALA A 28 -12.01 -15.39 5.36
N VAL A 29 -11.71 -14.57 6.37
CA VAL A 29 -12.16 -14.84 7.76
C VAL A 29 -13.67 -14.67 7.93
N ILE A 30 -14.32 -13.79 7.16
CA ILE A 30 -15.79 -13.73 7.11
C ILE A 30 -16.38 -15.04 6.57
N GLU A 31 -15.82 -15.64 5.52
CA GLU A 31 -16.28 -16.95 5.03
C GLU A 31 -16.13 -18.05 6.10
N ILE A 32 -15.06 -18.00 6.90
CA ILE A 32 -14.88 -18.91 8.05
C ILE A 32 -15.98 -18.65 9.10
N LEU A 33 -16.35 -17.38 9.34
CA LEU A 33 -17.36 -17.00 10.34
C LEU A 33 -18.75 -17.44 9.90
N LEU A 34 -19.04 -17.38 8.60
CA LEU A 34 -20.27 -17.90 8.02
C LEU A 34 -20.39 -19.42 8.16
N GLU A 35 -19.28 -20.17 8.05
CA GLU A 35 -19.28 -21.61 8.34
C GLU A 35 -19.51 -21.90 9.82
N LEU A 36 -18.89 -21.15 10.72
CA LEU A 36 -19.15 -21.24 12.16
C LEU A 36 -20.62 -20.95 12.49
N ASP A 37 -21.16 -19.86 11.94
CA ASP A 37 -22.55 -19.43 12.10
C ASP A 37 -23.53 -20.50 11.60
N ARG A 38 -23.26 -21.10 10.43
CA ARG A 38 -24.06 -22.21 9.89
C ARG A 38 -24.13 -23.39 10.85
N ILE A 39 -22.98 -23.79 11.41
CA ILE A 39 -22.90 -24.89 12.38
C ILE A 39 -23.67 -24.51 13.64
N CYS A 40 -23.43 -23.32 14.20
CA CYS A 40 -24.09 -22.88 15.41
C CYS A 40 -25.62 -22.82 15.26
N LYS A 41 -26.12 -22.27 14.15
CA LYS A 41 -27.56 -22.25 13.83
C LYS A 41 -28.16 -23.65 13.68
N LYS A 42 -27.44 -24.59 13.05
CA LYS A 42 -27.91 -25.98 12.86
C LYS A 42 -28.11 -26.71 14.19
N TYR A 43 -27.25 -26.45 15.16
CA TYR A 43 -27.23 -27.15 16.45
C TYR A 43 -27.81 -26.33 17.61
N ASP A 44 -28.38 -25.16 17.35
CA ASP A 44 -28.92 -24.23 18.36
C ASP A 44 -27.88 -23.91 19.45
N ILE A 45 -26.68 -23.53 19.00
CA ILE A 45 -25.54 -23.14 19.85
C ILE A 45 -25.43 -21.63 19.80
N SER A 46 -25.37 -21.00 20.97
CA SER A 46 -25.21 -19.54 21.04
C SER A 46 -23.74 -19.15 20.96
N TYR A 47 -23.45 -18.19 20.10
CA TYR A 47 -22.19 -17.45 20.04
C TYR A 47 -22.51 -15.99 19.75
N TYR A 48 -21.57 -15.08 19.98
CA TYR A 48 -21.71 -13.68 19.55
C TYR A 48 -20.34 -13.09 19.17
N ILE A 49 -20.32 -12.14 18.25
CA ILE A 49 -19.09 -11.38 17.95
C ILE A 49 -18.72 -10.52 19.16
N ASP A 50 -17.44 -10.46 19.49
CA ASP A 50 -16.95 -9.82 20.72
C ASP A 50 -15.70 -8.96 20.46
N TYR A 51 -15.15 -8.33 21.50
CA TYR A 51 -13.86 -7.63 21.47
C TYR A 51 -13.67 -6.69 20.25
N GLY A 52 -12.56 -6.82 19.51
CA GLY A 52 -12.20 -5.96 18.38
C GLY A 52 -13.26 -6.00 17.28
N THR A 53 -13.84 -7.18 17.04
CA THR A 53 -14.90 -7.38 16.06
C THR A 53 -16.19 -6.65 16.45
N LEU A 54 -16.59 -6.69 17.72
CA LEU A 54 -17.79 -5.98 18.20
C LEU A 54 -17.59 -4.45 18.19
N ILE A 55 -16.38 -3.96 18.53
CA ILE A 55 -16.02 -2.54 18.34
C ILE A 55 -16.13 -2.17 16.87
N GLY A 56 -15.56 -2.99 15.97
CA GLY A 56 -15.61 -2.80 14.53
C GLY A 56 -17.05 -2.66 14.03
N ALA A 57 -17.91 -3.63 14.37
CA ALA A 57 -19.32 -3.62 14.02
C ALA A 57 -20.04 -2.35 14.53
N LYS A 58 -19.80 -1.97 15.79
CA LYS A 58 -20.48 -0.83 16.43
C LYS A 58 -20.01 0.54 15.91
N ARG A 59 -18.70 0.71 15.69
CA ARG A 59 -18.07 2.00 15.39
C ARG A 59 -17.84 2.23 13.90
N HIS A 60 -17.49 1.17 13.17
CA HIS A 60 -17.13 1.24 11.74
C HIS A 60 -18.13 0.53 10.82
N GLY A 61 -19.05 -0.28 11.37
CA GLY A 61 -19.96 -1.12 10.59
C GLY A 61 -19.28 -2.33 9.93
N GLY A 62 -18.04 -2.63 10.32
CA GLY A 62 -17.15 -3.60 9.69
C GLY A 62 -15.80 -3.63 10.41
N PHE A 63 -14.73 -4.05 9.74
CA PHE A 63 -13.39 -4.11 10.36
C PHE A 63 -12.90 -2.73 10.81
N ILE A 64 -12.20 -2.71 11.94
CA ILE A 64 -11.34 -1.59 12.31
C ILE A 64 -10.17 -1.57 11.31
N PRO A 65 -9.76 -0.42 10.74
CA PRO A 65 -8.76 -0.38 9.65
C PRO A 65 -7.41 -1.04 9.94
N TRP A 66 -7.01 -1.11 11.21
CA TRP A 66 -5.72 -1.63 11.68
C TRP A 66 -5.86 -2.95 12.44
N ASP A 67 -6.86 -3.74 12.06
CA ASP A 67 -7.25 -5.02 12.67
C ASP A 67 -7.37 -6.07 11.57
N ASP A 68 -7.07 -7.34 11.86
CA ASP A 68 -6.95 -8.39 10.83
C ASP A 68 -7.59 -9.73 11.18
N ASP A 69 -8.16 -9.87 12.38
CA ASP A 69 -8.78 -11.07 12.91
C ASP A 69 -10.27 -10.86 13.27
N ILE A 70 -10.92 -11.96 13.64
CA ILE A 70 -12.30 -11.96 14.14
C ILE A 70 -12.32 -12.64 15.50
N ASP A 71 -12.93 -11.96 16.47
CA ASP A 71 -13.18 -12.45 17.82
C ASP A 71 -14.66 -12.80 17.98
N ILE A 72 -14.91 -13.98 18.55
CA ILE A 72 -16.22 -14.36 19.05
C ILE A 72 -16.13 -14.88 20.48
N SER A 73 -17.27 -14.85 21.16
CA SER A 73 -17.44 -15.43 22.48
C SER A 73 -18.50 -16.52 22.51
N MET A 74 -18.23 -17.56 23.28
CA MET A 74 -19.18 -18.63 23.64
C MET A 74 -19.16 -18.85 25.15
N ASN A 75 -20.32 -19.06 25.76
CA ASN A 75 -20.36 -19.60 27.11
C ASN A 75 -19.87 -21.06 27.10
N ARG A 76 -19.24 -21.52 28.19
CA ARG A 76 -18.64 -22.86 28.31
C ARG A 76 -19.56 -23.98 27.84
N GLU A 77 -20.84 -23.93 28.21
CA GLU A 77 -21.82 -24.95 27.81
C GLU A 77 -22.02 -25.01 26.29
N ASP A 78 -22.10 -23.86 25.63
CA ASP A 78 -22.23 -23.77 24.16
C ASP A 78 -20.93 -24.16 23.46
N PHE A 79 -19.78 -23.73 23.99
CA PHE A 79 -18.48 -24.14 23.48
C PHE A 79 -18.29 -25.66 23.50
N ASN A 80 -18.67 -26.32 24.61
CA ASN A 80 -18.58 -27.78 24.69
C ASN A 80 -19.48 -28.46 23.64
N ARG A 81 -20.71 -27.98 23.47
CA ARG A 81 -21.63 -28.49 22.43
C ARG A 81 -21.05 -28.28 21.03
N PHE A 82 -20.41 -27.13 20.78
CA PHE A 82 -19.75 -26.85 19.52
C PHE A 82 -18.59 -27.81 19.26
N ALA A 83 -17.73 -28.03 20.25
CA ALA A 83 -16.59 -28.95 20.15
C ALA A 83 -17.01 -30.40 19.85
N GLU A 84 -18.21 -30.84 20.26
CA GLU A 84 -18.73 -32.19 19.98
C GLU A 84 -19.19 -32.40 18.53
N VAL A 85 -19.54 -31.32 17.82
CA VAL A 85 -20.17 -31.37 16.50
C VAL A 85 -19.29 -30.80 15.38
N VAL A 86 -18.42 -29.83 15.69
CA VAL A 86 -17.68 -29.04 14.70
C VAL A 86 -16.92 -29.91 13.69
N GLU A 87 -16.11 -30.88 14.15
CA GLU A 87 -15.29 -31.71 13.25
C GLU A 87 -16.09 -32.53 12.23
N LYS A 88 -17.35 -32.84 12.53
CA LYS A 88 -18.22 -33.62 11.63
C LYS A 88 -18.83 -32.74 10.53
N GLU A 89 -18.80 -31.43 10.71
CA GLU A 89 -19.45 -30.44 9.85
C GLU A 89 -18.46 -29.59 9.06
N LEU A 90 -17.19 -29.57 9.46
CA LEU A 90 -16.19 -28.74 8.83
C LEU A 90 -15.86 -29.22 7.41
N PRO A 91 -15.67 -28.29 6.47
CA PRO A 91 -15.06 -28.59 5.20
C PRO A 91 -13.57 -28.98 5.40
N PRO A 92 -12.99 -29.78 4.50
CA PRO A 92 -11.68 -30.40 4.69
C PRO A 92 -10.53 -29.40 4.85
N GLU A 93 -10.68 -28.16 4.38
CA GLU A 93 -9.67 -27.11 4.46
C GLU A 93 -9.68 -26.31 5.78
N LEU A 94 -10.66 -26.54 6.66
CA LEU A 94 -10.75 -25.88 7.97
C LEU A 94 -10.43 -26.85 9.11
N ASP A 95 -9.68 -26.36 10.09
CA ASP A 95 -9.44 -27.05 11.35
C ASP A 95 -9.92 -26.23 12.55
N PHE A 96 -10.49 -26.95 13.50
CA PHE A 96 -10.78 -26.45 14.84
C PHE A 96 -9.66 -26.86 15.79
N ASN A 97 -9.16 -25.95 16.63
CA ASN A 97 -8.16 -26.25 17.65
C ASN A 97 -8.55 -25.68 19.01
N SER A 98 -8.36 -26.47 20.07
CA SER A 98 -8.57 -26.07 21.46
C SER A 98 -7.75 -26.93 22.42
N LEU A 99 -7.68 -26.50 23.69
CA LEU A 99 -7.00 -27.26 24.75
C LEU A 99 -7.66 -28.60 25.09
N GLU A 100 -8.95 -28.75 24.78
CA GLU A 100 -9.68 -30.01 24.93
C GLU A 100 -9.40 -30.99 23.79
N LYS A 101 -9.12 -30.47 22.60
CA LYS A 101 -8.89 -31.27 21.39
C LYS A 101 -7.46 -31.80 21.31
N SER A 102 -6.47 -30.93 21.50
CA SER A 102 -5.06 -31.31 21.32
C SER A 102 -4.28 -31.12 22.61
N ARG A 103 -3.52 -32.16 22.98
CA ARG A 103 -2.61 -32.09 24.12
C ARG A 103 -1.50 -31.07 23.88
N ASP A 104 -1.10 -30.82 22.65
CA ASP A 104 0.03 -29.93 22.35
C ASP A 104 -0.41 -28.50 22.03
N TYR A 105 -1.71 -28.22 22.03
CA TYR A 105 -2.24 -26.86 21.93
C TYR A 105 -1.83 -26.03 23.15
N ASP A 106 -1.45 -24.78 22.91
CA ASP A 106 -0.73 -23.97 23.88
C ASP A 106 -1.31 -22.55 24.04
N ASN A 107 -2.59 -22.38 23.71
CA ASN A 107 -3.37 -21.16 23.87
C ASN A 107 -4.70 -21.45 24.60
N VAL A 108 -5.21 -20.51 25.40
CA VAL A 108 -6.54 -20.60 26.04
C VAL A 108 -7.69 -20.19 25.13
N ILE A 109 -7.40 -19.37 24.12
CA ILE A 109 -8.33 -19.03 23.05
C ILE A 109 -8.39 -20.24 22.13
N ALA A 110 -9.59 -20.74 21.82
CA ALA A 110 -9.75 -21.77 20.79
C ALA A 110 -9.83 -21.10 19.42
N CYS A 111 -9.47 -21.79 18.36
CA CYS A 111 -9.54 -21.20 17.02
C CYS A 111 -10.20 -22.12 15.99
N LEU A 112 -10.85 -21.52 15.01
CA LEU A 112 -11.37 -22.19 13.82
C LEU A 112 -10.80 -21.50 12.59
N GLY A 113 -10.07 -22.21 11.74
CA GLY A 113 -9.42 -21.56 10.61
C GLY A 113 -8.80 -22.46 9.56
N LEU A 114 -8.23 -21.83 8.55
CA LEU A 114 -7.43 -22.48 7.51
C LEU A 114 -6.11 -22.98 8.11
N HIS A 115 -5.81 -24.27 7.95
CA HIS A 115 -4.66 -24.91 8.60
C HIS A 115 -3.37 -24.89 7.78
N ASP A 116 -3.45 -24.62 6.48
CA ASP A 116 -2.30 -24.59 5.59
C ASP A 116 -2.33 -23.36 4.67
N ILE A 117 -1.15 -22.97 4.20
CA ILE A 117 -0.99 -22.09 3.05
C ILE A 117 -1.23 -22.91 1.78
N SER A 118 -1.97 -22.39 0.81
CA SER A 118 -2.28 -23.16 -0.39
C SER A 118 -2.51 -22.31 -1.63
N LEU A 119 -2.10 -22.88 -2.76
CA LEU A 119 -2.28 -22.39 -4.12
C LEU A 119 -3.36 -23.19 -4.89
N ASP A 120 -4.14 -24.01 -4.19
CA ASP A 120 -5.26 -24.72 -4.79
C ASP A 120 -6.34 -23.71 -5.24
N ASP A 121 -6.68 -23.76 -6.53
CA ASP A 121 -7.59 -22.79 -7.14
C ASP A 121 -9.00 -22.82 -6.51
N GLN A 122 -9.49 -23.97 -6.05
CA GLN A 122 -10.82 -24.07 -5.43
C GLN A 122 -10.82 -23.43 -4.04
N ARG A 123 -9.80 -23.70 -3.22
CA ARG A 123 -9.60 -23.04 -1.92
C ARG A 123 -9.44 -21.54 -2.10
N LEU A 124 -8.56 -21.11 -3.01
CA LEU A 124 -8.36 -19.68 -3.28
C LEU A 124 -9.68 -19.01 -3.68
N ARG A 125 -10.43 -19.58 -4.63
CA ARG A 125 -11.73 -19.04 -5.03
C ARG A 125 -12.74 -18.92 -3.90
N LYS A 126 -12.82 -19.94 -3.04
CA LYS A 126 -13.75 -19.97 -1.90
C LYS A 126 -13.40 -18.93 -0.85
N TYR A 127 -12.11 -18.72 -0.59
CA TYR A 127 -11.59 -17.79 0.41
C TYR A 127 -11.00 -16.53 -0.25
N HIS A 128 -11.68 -16.03 -1.28
CA HIS A 128 -11.45 -14.70 -1.87
C HIS A 128 -10.00 -14.42 -2.30
N GLU A 129 -9.38 -15.42 -2.91
CA GLU A 129 -8.02 -15.40 -3.44
C GLU A 129 -6.96 -15.12 -2.36
N PHE A 130 -7.27 -15.43 -1.08
CA PHE A 130 -6.36 -15.34 0.06
C PHE A 130 -5.56 -16.65 0.23
N PRO A 131 -4.23 -16.64 0.05
CA PRO A 131 -3.45 -17.88 0.05
C PRO A 131 -3.05 -18.36 1.44
N TYR A 132 -2.99 -17.47 2.43
CA TYR A 132 -2.42 -17.74 3.74
C TYR A 132 -3.40 -18.48 4.67
N MET A 133 -2.90 -18.84 5.84
CA MET A 133 -3.74 -19.29 6.95
C MET A 133 -4.46 -18.08 7.56
N ASN A 134 -5.67 -18.31 8.05
CA ASN A 134 -6.46 -17.33 8.78
C ASN A 134 -7.42 -18.07 9.71
N ALA A 135 -7.74 -17.49 10.87
CA ALA A 135 -8.61 -18.13 11.85
C ALA A 135 -9.46 -17.11 12.60
N ILE A 136 -10.55 -17.61 13.16
CA ILE A 136 -11.39 -16.90 14.12
C ILE A 136 -10.97 -17.33 15.52
N ASP A 137 -10.86 -16.34 16.40
CA ASP A 137 -10.59 -16.53 17.80
C ASP A 137 -11.89 -16.71 18.58
N ILE A 138 -11.94 -17.78 19.39
CA ILE A 138 -13.10 -18.19 20.16
C ILE A 138 -12.75 -18.07 21.65
N CYS A 139 -13.21 -16.99 22.24
CA CYS A 139 -13.14 -16.74 23.67
C CYS A 139 -14.20 -17.54 24.41
N ILE A 140 -13.78 -18.26 25.46
CA ILE A 140 -14.67 -19.12 26.23
C ILE A 140 -14.98 -18.45 27.56
N ASN A 141 -16.25 -18.08 27.74
CA ASN A 141 -16.75 -17.49 28.97
C ASN A 141 -17.15 -18.60 29.94
N ASP A 142 -16.53 -18.60 31.12
CA ASP A 142 -16.73 -19.59 32.18
C ASP A 142 -17.59 -19.03 33.31
N SER A 143 -18.41 -19.89 33.92
CA SER A 143 -19.26 -19.50 35.04
C SER A 143 -18.45 -19.07 36.26
N ILE A 144 -19.00 -18.13 37.03
CA ILE A 144 -18.41 -17.61 38.27
C ILE A 144 -18.87 -18.44 39.48
N ALA A 145 -18.03 -18.57 40.51
CA ALA A 145 -18.41 -19.28 41.73
C ALA A 145 -19.65 -18.66 42.40
N LYS A 146 -20.52 -19.51 42.98
CA LYS A 146 -21.65 -19.06 43.83
C LYS A 146 -21.20 -18.37 45.11
N ASN A 147 -19.97 -18.64 45.56
CA ASN A 147 -19.39 -18.14 46.79
C ASN A 147 -18.12 -17.35 46.46
N VAL A 148 -18.04 -16.11 46.93
CA VAL A 148 -16.93 -15.17 46.67
C VAL A 148 -15.59 -15.71 47.16
N GLU A 149 -15.53 -16.40 48.31
CA GLU A 149 -14.28 -16.99 48.81
C GLU A 149 -13.76 -18.10 47.89
N ARG A 150 -14.66 -18.86 47.26
CA ARG A 150 -14.27 -19.88 46.27
C ARG A 150 -13.78 -19.25 44.96
N GLU A 151 -14.38 -18.14 44.55
CA GLU A 151 -13.89 -17.36 43.40
C GLU A 151 -12.49 -16.81 43.68
N ASN A 152 -12.30 -16.14 44.82
CA ASN A 152 -11.00 -15.62 45.26
C ASN A 152 -9.94 -16.73 45.33
N LEU A 153 -10.34 -17.96 45.69
CA LEU A 153 -9.45 -19.11 45.67
C LEU A 153 -9.08 -19.53 44.23
N ARG A 154 -10.02 -19.52 43.27
CA ARG A 154 -9.72 -19.75 41.85
C ARG A 154 -8.76 -18.68 41.33
N GLU A 155 -9.05 -17.40 41.58
CA GLU A 155 -8.17 -16.28 41.22
C GLU A 155 -6.76 -16.46 41.78
N SER A 156 -6.64 -16.82 43.07
CA SER A 156 -5.35 -17.07 43.72
C SER A 156 -4.56 -18.21 43.04
N LYS A 157 -5.22 -19.28 42.60
CA LYS A 157 -4.55 -20.37 41.86
C LYS A 157 -4.00 -19.87 40.52
N ILE A 158 -4.79 -19.07 39.80
CA ILE A 158 -4.40 -18.50 38.51
C ILE A 158 -3.23 -17.52 38.67
N LEU A 159 -3.25 -16.66 39.68
CA LEU A 159 -2.15 -15.74 40.00
C LEU A 159 -0.86 -16.45 40.42
N VAL A 160 -0.95 -17.63 41.04
CA VAL A 160 0.23 -18.46 41.31
C VAL A 160 0.75 -19.08 40.02
N LEU A 161 -0.13 -19.63 39.19
CA LEU A 161 0.25 -20.25 37.92
C LEU A 161 0.84 -19.23 36.93
N SER A 162 0.33 -17.99 36.91
CA SER A 162 0.79 -16.95 35.99
C SER A 162 2.26 -16.60 36.17
N LYS A 163 2.82 -16.77 37.38
CA LYS A 163 4.26 -16.63 37.63
C LYS A 163 5.08 -17.61 36.80
N LEU A 164 4.62 -18.85 36.66
CA LEU A 164 5.25 -19.84 35.80
C LEU A 164 4.95 -19.57 34.33
N ALA A 165 3.71 -19.18 34.00
CA ALA A 165 3.34 -18.82 32.63
C ALA A 165 4.22 -17.69 32.08
N LYS A 166 4.60 -16.71 32.91
CA LYS A 166 5.53 -15.64 32.53
C LYS A 166 6.88 -16.17 32.05
N HIS A 167 7.52 -17.05 32.82
CA HIS A 167 8.78 -17.70 32.41
C HIS A 167 8.63 -18.49 31.10
N VAL A 168 7.48 -19.13 30.91
CA VAL A 168 7.19 -19.89 29.70
C VAL A 168 7.03 -18.99 28.48
N LEU A 169 6.35 -17.84 28.63
CA LEU A 169 6.14 -16.87 27.56
C LEU A 169 7.44 -16.15 27.18
N GLU A 170 8.30 -15.87 28.16
CA GLU A 170 9.62 -15.23 27.96
C GLU A 170 10.70 -16.23 27.51
N GLU A 171 10.34 -17.51 27.31
CA GLU A 171 11.26 -18.62 27.04
C GLU A 171 12.39 -18.79 28.08
N ASP A 172 12.27 -18.15 29.25
CA ASP A 172 13.19 -18.22 30.38
C ASP A 172 12.85 -19.40 31.31
N CYS A 173 12.94 -20.61 30.77
CA CYS A 173 12.59 -21.85 31.46
C CYS A 173 13.80 -22.54 32.13
N SER A 174 14.80 -21.78 32.58
CA SER A 174 16.02 -22.35 33.17
C SER A 174 16.58 -21.53 34.35
N GLY A 175 17.49 -22.13 35.11
CA GLY A 175 18.18 -21.45 36.20
C GLY A 175 17.40 -21.36 37.52
N LYS A 176 18.02 -20.72 38.51
CA LYS A 176 17.55 -20.74 39.91
C LYS A 176 16.20 -20.05 40.11
N SER A 177 15.93 -18.99 39.34
CA SER A 177 14.67 -18.25 39.43
C SER A 177 13.50 -19.12 38.98
N PHE A 178 13.61 -19.70 37.78
CA PHE A 178 12.64 -20.63 37.23
C PHE A 178 12.40 -21.82 38.17
N GLU A 179 13.46 -22.50 38.64
CA GLU A 179 13.31 -23.65 39.55
C GLU A 179 12.60 -23.27 40.86
N LYS A 180 12.85 -22.08 41.40
CA LYS A 180 12.15 -21.58 42.59
C LYS A 180 10.68 -21.33 42.31
N THR A 181 10.35 -20.69 41.19
CA THR A 181 8.97 -20.45 40.75
C THR A 181 8.23 -21.76 40.52
N MET A 182 8.86 -22.71 39.85
CA MET A 182 8.34 -24.02 39.57
C MET A 182 8.01 -24.80 40.84
N ASN A 183 8.95 -24.89 41.79
CA ASN A 183 8.72 -25.53 43.09
C ASN A 183 7.60 -24.86 43.90
N LEU A 184 7.51 -23.52 43.85
CA LEU A 184 6.42 -22.77 44.48
C LEU A 184 5.06 -23.16 43.86
N VAL A 185 4.97 -23.22 42.54
CA VAL A 185 3.73 -23.54 41.83
C VAL A 185 3.31 -24.99 42.09
N GLU A 186 4.24 -25.95 41.95
CA GLU A 186 3.98 -27.38 42.20
C GLU A 186 3.52 -27.63 43.64
N SER A 187 4.18 -27.02 44.63
CA SER A 187 3.81 -27.19 46.05
C SER A 187 2.49 -26.50 46.42
N THR A 188 2.26 -25.28 45.93
CA THR A 188 1.06 -24.49 46.25
C THR A 188 -0.19 -25.08 45.61
N LEU A 189 -0.10 -25.44 44.32
CA LEU A 189 -1.22 -25.97 43.55
C LEU A 189 -1.36 -27.50 43.68
N ARG A 190 -0.39 -28.17 44.30
CA ARG A 190 -0.31 -29.63 44.45
C ARG A 190 -0.36 -30.34 43.09
N VAL A 191 0.47 -29.87 42.16
CA VAL A 191 0.62 -30.40 40.80
C VAL A 191 2.08 -30.77 40.55
N HIS A 192 2.33 -31.54 39.49
CA HIS A 192 3.68 -31.84 39.03
C HIS A 192 3.74 -31.70 37.51
N PHE A 193 4.69 -30.94 37.00
CA PHE A 193 4.89 -30.76 35.56
C PHE A 193 5.93 -31.75 35.04
N ASN A 194 5.60 -32.47 33.97
CA ASN A 194 6.53 -33.37 33.31
C ASN A 194 7.61 -32.56 32.58
N ARG A 195 8.85 -32.61 33.08
CA ARG A 195 10.01 -31.92 32.48
C ARG A 195 10.46 -32.52 31.14
N GLN A 196 9.97 -33.70 30.77
CA GLN A 196 10.29 -34.37 29.50
C GLN A 196 9.36 -33.91 28.35
N GLU A 197 8.27 -33.22 28.69
CA GLU A 197 7.33 -32.66 27.72
C GLU A 197 7.45 -31.14 27.67
N ALA A 198 6.97 -30.53 26.58
CA ALA A 198 6.87 -29.09 26.48
C ALA A 198 6.06 -28.54 27.66
N LEU A 199 6.60 -27.53 28.34
CA LEU A 199 6.00 -26.98 29.54
C LEU A 199 4.78 -26.09 29.22
N LYS A 200 4.83 -25.37 28.09
CA LYS A 200 3.78 -24.42 27.69
C LYS A 200 2.41 -25.09 27.59
N PRO A 201 2.20 -26.16 26.81
CA PRO A 201 0.90 -26.84 26.78
C PRO A 201 0.43 -27.33 28.17
N GLN A 202 1.36 -27.79 29.03
CA GLN A 202 1.00 -28.26 30.38
C GLN A 202 0.46 -27.12 31.27
N VAL A 203 1.09 -25.94 31.20
CA VAL A 203 0.64 -24.74 31.94
C VAL A 203 -0.74 -24.31 31.45
N TYR A 204 -0.96 -24.25 30.14
CA TYR A 204 -2.25 -23.85 29.57
C TYR A 204 -3.38 -24.86 29.87
N ARG A 205 -3.10 -26.17 29.84
CA ARG A 205 -4.08 -27.18 30.28
C ARG A 205 -4.45 -27.04 31.76
N LEU A 206 -3.49 -26.73 32.62
CA LEU A 206 -3.77 -26.47 34.03
C LEU A 206 -4.56 -25.17 34.22
N LEU A 207 -4.25 -24.12 33.46
CA LEU A 207 -5.02 -22.88 33.45
C LEU A 207 -6.47 -23.13 33.03
N ASN A 208 -6.71 -23.85 31.93
CA ASN A 208 -8.07 -24.19 31.48
C ASN A 208 -8.83 -25.01 32.53
N LYS A 209 -8.16 -25.94 33.23
CA LYS A 209 -8.77 -26.67 34.36
C LYS A 209 -9.25 -25.73 35.48
N PHE A 210 -8.52 -24.65 35.76
CA PHE A 210 -8.96 -23.64 36.73
C PHE A 210 -10.09 -22.79 36.17
N CYS A 211 -10.04 -22.39 34.90
CA CYS A 211 -11.10 -21.61 34.25
C CYS A 211 -12.45 -22.32 34.40
N LYS A 212 -12.52 -23.60 34.04
CA LYS A 212 -13.76 -24.40 34.12
C LYS A 212 -14.12 -24.99 35.50
N GLU A 213 -13.47 -24.55 36.58
CA GLU A 213 -13.68 -25.12 37.93
C GLU A 213 -15.16 -25.10 38.37
N PHE A 214 -15.91 -24.07 37.93
CA PHE A 214 -17.31 -23.85 38.29
C PHE A 214 -18.30 -24.12 37.14
N GLU A 215 -17.91 -24.89 36.14
CA GLU A 215 -18.79 -25.32 35.04
C GLU A 215 -20.08 -26.01 35.53
N GLY A 216 -21.19 -25.76 34.83
CA GLY A 216 -22.50 -26.34 35.09
C GLY A 216 -23.08 -25.91 36.45
N GLU A 217 -23.67 -26.85 37.19
CA GLU A 217 -24.36 -26.55 38.46
C GLU A 217 -23.45 -26.06 39.60
N LYS A 218 -22.12 -26.09 39.41
CA LYS A 218 -21.14 -25.61 40.40
C LYS A 218 -21.09 -24.08 40.46
N GLY A 219 -21.34 -23.41 39.33
CA GLY A 219 -21.26 -21.96 39.16
C GLY A 219 -22.61 -21.27 39.15
N ARG A 220 -22.56 -19.95 39.09
CA ARG A 220 -23.70 -19.08 38.87
C ARG A 220 -24.11 -19.11 37.40
N LYS A 221 -25.40 -18.90 37.12
CA LYS A 221 -25.95 -18.85 35.76
C LYS A 221 -26.22 -17.42 35.27
N ASP A 222 -26.15 -16.45 36.18
CA ASP A 222 -26.39 -15.02 35.92
C ASP A 222 -25.10 -14.23 35.61
N LEU A 223 -23.92 -14.80 35.86
CA LEU A 223 -22.63 -14.14 35.63
C LEU A 223 -21.58 -15.11 35.11
N TYR A 224 -20.94 -14.73 34.01
CA TYR A 224 -19.83 -15.43 33.38
C TYR A 224 -18.64 -14.49 33.26
N ALA A 225 -17.48 -15.02 32.89
CA ALA A 225 -16.27 -14.24 32.65
C ALA A 225 -15.34 -14.94 31.67
N TRP A 226 -14.58 -14.16 30.90
CA TRP A 226 -13.34 -14.64 30.31
C TRP A 226 -12.30 -14.69 31.42
N VAL A 227 -12.22 -15.83 32.11
CA VAL A 227 -11.44 -15.98 33.36
C VAL A 227 -9.96 -15.62 33.20
N PRO A 228 -9.26 -15.91 32.08
CA PRO A 228 -7.88 -15.44 31.91
C PRO A 228 -7.72 -13.90 32.02
N GLY A 229 -8.81 -13.14 31.87
CA GLY A 229 -8.88 -11.68 32.01
C GLY A 229 -8.49 -11.15 33.38
N ILE A 230 -8.49 -12.00 34.43
CA ILE A 230 -7.93 -11.69 35.76
C ILE A 230 -6.51 -11.12 35.68
N LEU A 231 -5.73 -11.54 34.67
CA LEU A 231 -4.34 -11.13 34.50
C LEU A 231 -4.17 -9.79 33.79
N GLN A 232 -5.23 -9.25 33.18
CA GLN A 232 -5.15 -8.13 32.24
C GLN A 232 -6.09 -6.98 32.61
N SER A 233 -7.28 -7.26 33.13
CA SER A 233 -8.30 -6.24 33.43
C SER A 233 -8.88 -6.38 34.83
N LYS A 234 -9.37 -5.26 35.37
CA LYS A 234 -10.15 -5.22 36.63
C LYS A 234 -11.62 -5.53 36.42
N GLN A 235 -12.12 -5.43 35.18
CA GLN A 235 -13.49 -5.75 34.79
C GLN A 235 -13.47 -6.77 33.65
N TYR A 236 -13.89 -8.00 33.95
CA TYR A 236 -13.85 -9.13 33.03
C TYR A 236 -15.08 -10.04 33.20
N TYR A 237 -16.13 -9.50 33.85
CA TYR A 237 -17.36 -10.19 34.17
C TYR A 237 -18.48 -9.76 33.23
N TYR A 238 -19.22 -10.72 32.68
CA TYR A 238 -20.28 -10.53 31.69
C TYR A 238 -21.64 -10.95 32.28
N PRO A 239 -22.47 -9.99 32.75
CA PRO A 239 -23.81 -10.27 33.26
C PRO A 239 -24.70 -10.83 32.17
N GLN A 240 -25.33 -11.98 32.42
CA GLN A 240 -26.09 -12.68 31.40
C GLN A 240 -27.38 -11.95 31.00
N GLU A 241 -27.88 -11.02 31.83
CA GLU A 241 -29.01 -10.14 31.49
C GLU A 241 -28.66 -9.07 30.44
N ASP A 242 -27.37 -8.77 30.28
CA ASP A 242 -26.79 -7.83 29.32
C ASP A 242 -26.26 -8.53 28.07
N VAL A 243 -25.93 -9.81 28.17
CA VAL A 243 -25.56 -10.64 27.01
C VAL A 243 -26.81 -11.22 26.36
N PHE A 244 -27.72 -11.82 27.14
CA PHE A 244 -28.87 -12.57 26.63
C PHE A 244 -30.23 -11.90 26.91
N PRO A 245 -31.25 -12.13 26.06
CA PRO A 245 -31.17 -12.83 24.77
C PRO A 245 -30.31 -12.03 23.78
N LEU A 246 -29.57 -12.72 22.91
CA LEU A 246 -28.69 -12.07 21.94
C LEU A 246 -29.47 -11.12 21.04
N SER A 247 -28.84 -10.00 20.70
CA SER A 247 -29.27 -9.10 19.63
C SER A 247 -28.54 -9.43 18.33
N THR A 248 -28.73 -8.62 17.29
CA THR A 248 -27.96 -8.72 16.05
C THR A 248 -27.36 -7.37 15.70
N ILE A 249 -26.16 -7.38 15.13
CA ILE A 249 -25.47 -6.18 14.63
C ILE A 249 -24.90 -6.42 13.24
N SER A 250 -24.80 -5.37 12.42
CA SER A 250 -24.20 -5.44 11.10
C SER A 250 -22.68 -5.37 11.19
N PHE A 251 -21.99 -6.29 10.52
CA PHE A 251 -20.53 -6.29 10.34
C PHE A 251 -20.24 -6.64 8.88
N GLU A 252 -19.62 -5.71 8.15
CA GLU A 252 -19.38 -5.81 6.69
C GLU A 252 -20.67 -6.12 5.90
N GLY A 253 -21.79 -5.53 6.36
CA GLY A 253 -23.12 -5.69 5.75
C GLY A 253 -23.85 -7.00 6.09
N ILE A 254 -23.26 -7.89 6.90
CA ILE A 254 -23.87 -9.14 7.36
C ILE A 254 -24.33 -8.99 8.81
N LEU A 255 -25.52 -9.52 9.12
CA LEU A 255 -26.04 -9.55 10.49
C LEU A 255 -25.48 -10.75 11.24
N PHE A 256 -24.73 -10.49 12.31
CA PHE A 256 -24.24 -11.51 13.23
C PHE A 256 -24.85 -11.35 14.63
N PRO A 257 -24.92 -12.44 15.42
CA PRO A 257 -25.32 -12.35 16.82
C PRO A 257 -24.37 -11.45 17.62
N ALA A 258 -24.94 -10.62 18.48
CA ALA A 258 -24.24 -9.71 19.36
C ALA A 258 -24.88 -9.73 20.76
N PRO A 259 -24.18 -9.26 21.82
CA PRO A 259 -24.80 -9.10 23.12
C PRO A 259 -26.06 -8.22 23.06
N LYS A 260 -27.02 -8.46 23.94
CA LYS A 260 -28.23 -7.63 24.07
C LYS A 260 -27.90 -6.14 24.27
N ASN A 261 -26.94 -5.86 25.15
CA ASN A 261 -26.50 -4.53 25.53
C ASN A 261 -25.06 -4.27 25.08
N VAL A 262 -24.85 -4.16 23.76
CA VAL A 262 -23.53 -3.95 23.12
C VAL A 262 -22.68 -2.87 23.82
N ASP A 263 -23.25 -1.69 24.08
CA ASP A 263 -22.52 -0.58 24.70
C ASP A 263 -21.99 -0.93 26.11
N LYS A 264 -22.77 -1.68 26.89
CA LYS A 264 -22.39 -2.05 28.24
C LYS A 264 -21.27 -3.10 28.24
N ILE A 265 -21.33 -4.07 27.32
CA ILE A 265 -20.27 -5.07 27.16
C ILE A 265 -18.96 -4.40 26.75
N LEU A 266 -18.98 -3.54 25.73
CA LEU A 266 -17.79 -2.83 25.29
C LEU A 266 -17.17 -1.93 26.37
N ARG A 267 -17.99 -1.32 27.24
CA ARG A 267 -17.50 -0.54 28.39
C ARG A 267 -16.90 -1.40 29.51
N ILE A 268 -17.33 -2.66 29.65
CA ILE A 268 -16.68 -3.61 30.57
C ILE A 268 -15.27 -3.94 30.07
N GLU A 269 -15.10 -4.09 28.76
CA GLU A 269 -13.85 -4.54 28.15
C GLU A 269 -12.81 -3.41 28.01
N TYR A 270 -13.24 -2.22 27.61
CA TYR A 270 -12.32 -1.15 27.19
C TYR A 270 -12.44 0.15 27.99
N GLU A 271 -13.42 0.28 28.89
CA GLU A 271 -13.84 1.53 29.57
C GLU A 271 -14.30 2.64 28.58
N ASP A 272 -13.40 3.12 27.72
CA ASP A 272 -13.66 3.99 26.56
C ASP A 272 -13.29 3.28 25.24
N TYR A 273 -14.31 2.74 24.57
CA TYR A 273 -14.16 2.14 23.24
C TYR A 273 -14.49 3.12 22.09
N GLU A 274 -15.04 4.30 22.39
CA GLU A 274 -15.48 5.25 21.37
C GLU A 274 -14.28 5.93 20.73
N THR A 275 -13.27 6.26 21.54
CA THR A 275 -11.99 6.80 21.08
C THR A 275 -11.17 5.71 20.36
N PRO A 276 -10.77 5.92 19.09
CA PRO A 276 -9.92 4.96 18.39
C PRO A 276 -8.51 4.88 18.97
N ASN A 277 -8.10 3.68 19.39
CA ASN A 277 -6.71 3.36 19.74
C ASN A 277 -6.08 2.53 18.61
N ARG A 278 -4.95 3.00 18.09
CA ARG A 278 -4.19 2.36 16.99
C ARG A 278 -3.01 1.52 17.47
N SER A 279 -2.65 1.64 18.74
CA SER A 279 -1.59 0.87 19.39
C SER A 279 -2.12 -0.46 19.93
N GLY A 280 -1.19 -1.33 20.33
CA GLY A 280 -1.49 -2.62 20.97
C GLY A 280 -1.81 -3.75 20.00
N GLY A 281 -2.46 -4.79 20.53
CA GLY A 281 -2.64 -6.09 19.90
C GLY A 281 -1.81 -7.18 20.60
N THR A 282 -2.31 -8.41 20.60
CA THR A 282 -1.65 -9.57 21.24
C THR A 282 -0.89 -10.44 20.24
N HIS A 283 -0.93 -10.10 18.95
CA HIS A 283 -0.25 -10.80 17.86
C HIS A 283 0.41 -9.81 16.88
N ASN A 284 1.22 -10.35 15.96
CA ASN A 284 1.83 -9.57 14.90
C ASN A 284 0.78 -9.12 13.87
N TYR A 285 0.97 -7.93 13.32
CA TYR A 285 0.09 -7.36 12.29
C TYR A 285 0.91 -7.02 11.02
N PRO A 286 0.43 -7.40 9.82
CA PRO A 286 -0.67 -8.33 9.57
C PRO A 286 -0.39 -9.76 10.05
N CYS A 287 -1.45 -10.47 10.42
CA CYS A 287 -1.42 -11.85 10.91
C CYS A 287 -0.71 -12.81 9.93
N PHE A 288 -0.78 -12.52 8.63
CA PHE A 288 -0.21 -13.36 7.58
C PHE A 288 1.27 -13.10 7.26
N HIS A 289 1.90 -12.07 7.83
CA HIS A 289 3.33 -11.78 7.57
C HIS A 289 4.23 -12.93 8.03
N CYS A 290 3.88 -13.66 9.08
CA CYS A 290 4.66 -14.80 9.56
C CYS A 290 4.72 -15.98 8.55
N TYR A 291 3.82 -16.00 7.56
CA TYR A 291 3.69 -17.07 6.57
C TYR A 291 4.38 -16.78 5.25
N GLU A 292 4.93 -15.58 5.06
CA GLU A 292 5.48 -15.15 3.77
C GLU A 292 6.59 -16.08 3.27
N LYS A 293 7.53 -16.46 4.14
CA LYS A 293 8.60 -17.40 3.79
C LYS A 293 8.05 -18.73 3.30
N ASN A 294 7.08 -19.30 4.01
CA ASN A 294 6.47 -20.57 3.65
C ASN A 294 5.73 -20.46 2.30
N PHE A 295 5.10 -19.32 2.02
CA PHE A 295 4.47 -19.06 0.73
C PHE A 295 5.50 -18.92 -0.41
N ILE A 296 6.64 -18.26 -0.18
CA ILE A 296 7.75 -18.18 -1.14
C ILE A 296 8.29 -19.59 -1.46
N ASP A 297 8.48 -20.42 -0.43
CA ASP A 297 8.93 -21.80 -0.59
C ASP A 297 7.90 -22.61 -1.40
N LEU A 298 6.60 -22.41 -1.15
CA LEU A 298 5.50 -23.05 -1.88
C LEU A 298 5.47 -22.66 -3.37
N LEU A 299 5.78 -21.39 -3.70
CA LEU A 299 5.90 -20.96 -5.11
C LEU A 299 7.11 -21.61 -5.81
N GLY A 300 8.07 -22.14 -5.05
CA GLY A 300 9.30 -22.72 -5.56
C GLY A 300 10.47 -21.75 -5.57
N GLY A 301 10.49 -20.80 -4.63
CA GLY A 301 11.63 -19.95 -4.34
C GLY A 301 11.40 -18.47 -4.61
N GLU A 302 12.36 -17.68 -4.14
CA GLU A 302 12.33 -16.22 -4.17
C GLU A 302 12.11 -15.64 -5.56
N ASP A 303 12.68 -16.21 -6.62
CA ASP A 303 12.58 -15.68 -7.99
C ASP A 303 11.15 -15.70 -8.55
N LYS A 304 10.24 -16.46 -7.94
CA LYS A 304 8.82 -16.56 -8.33
C LYS A 304 7.90 -15.71 -7.46
N TRP A 305 8.42 -15.13 -6.38
CA TRP A 305 7.67 -14.22 -5.51
C TRP A 305 7.81 -12.79 -6.04
N HIS A 306 6.83 -12.37 -6.83
CA HIS A 306 6.82 -11.06 -7.49
C HIS A 306 6.01 -9.99 -6.73
N PHE A 307 5.44 -10.35 -5.58
CA PHE A 307 4.52 -9.47 -4.82
C PHE A 307 5.21 -8.66 -3.72
N ARG A 308 6.53 -8.73 -3.64
CA ARG A 308 7.32 -7.80 -2.85
C ARG A 308 8.44 -7.27 -3.70
N TYR A 309 8.55 -5.95 -3.70
CA TYR A 309 9.63 -5.28 -4.38
C TYR A 309 10.98 -5.70 -3.78
N ARG A 310 11.93 -6.03 -4.64
CA ARG A 310 13.32 -6.26 -4.27
C ARG A 310 14.15 -5.15 -4.86
N PHE A 311 14.53 -4.22 -4.00
CA PHE A 311 15.34 -3.08 -4.39
C PHE A 311 16.68 -3.52 -5.01
N LYS A 312 17.01 -2.92 -6.14
CA LYS A 312 18.35 -2.97 -6.73
C LYS A 312 18.86 -1.55 -6.89
N LYS A 313 20.16 -1.36 -6.73
CA LYS A 313 20.80 -0.04 -6.90
C LYS A 313 20.54 0.53 -8.29
N GLU A 314 20.46 -0.32 -9.30
CA GLU A 314 20.18 0.03 -10.69
C GLU A 314 18.78 0.64 -10.88
N ASP A 315 17.84 0.36 -9.97
CA ASP A 315 16.47 0.89 -10.06
C ASP A 315 16.45 2.42 -9.85
N LEU A 316 17.41 2.96 -9.06
CA LEU A 316 17.59 4.41 -8.89
C LEU A 316 18.16 5.11 -10.12
N ILE A 317 18.71 4.38 -11.08
CA ILE A 317 19.37 4.95 -12.26
C ILE A 317 18.31 5.29 -13.31
N HIS A 318 18.30 6.56 -13.72
CA HIS A 318 17.51 7.05 -14.83
C HIS A 318 18.42 7.80 -15.81
N GLU A 319 18.70 7.18 -16.96
CA GLU A 319 19.51 7.79 -18.02
C GLU A 319 18.65 8.79 -18.81
N LYS A 320 18.95 10.08 -18.63
CA LYS A 320 18.23 11.18 -19.28
C LYS A 320 18.59 11.23 -20.77
N LYS A 321 17.61 10.99 -21.64
CA LYS A 321 17.75 11.16 -23.09
C LYS A 321 17.20 12.51 -23.53
N GLU A 322 17.87 13.13 -24.50
CA GLU A 322 17.33 14.31 -25.17
C GLU A 322 16.18 13.89 -26.09
N ASN A 323 15.07 14.61 -26.04
CA ASN A 323 13.99 14.45 -27.01
C ASN A 323 14.27 15.28 -28.27
N ILE A 324 13.45 15.08 -29.32
CA ILE A 324 13.63 15.78 -30.61
C ILE A 324 13.60 17.30 -30.43
N ARG A 325 12.74 17.80 -29.53
CA ARG A 325 12.65 19.21 -29.20
C ARG A 325 13.97 19.74 -28.63
N ASP A 326 14.55 19.05 -27.63
CA ASP A 326 15.84 19.37 -27.03
C ASP A 326 16.96 19.37 -28.08
N MET A 327 16.97 18.38 -28.98
CA MET A 327 17.94 18.30 -30.08
C MET A 327 17.84 19.53 -31.00
N VAL A 328 16.63 19.94 -31.40
CA VAL A 328 16.40 21.13 -32.24
C VAL A 328 16.89 22.41 -31.55
N PHE A 329 16.57 22.59 -30.27
CA PHE A 329 17.10 23.73 -29.50
C PHE A 329 18.62 23.66 -29.31
N SER A 330 19.19 22.46 -29.20
CA SER A 330 20.63 22.27 -29.13
C SER A 330 21.30 22.73 -30.42
N VAL A 331 20.78 22.33 -31.58
CA VAL A 331 21.26 22.80 -32.89
C VAL A 331 21.15 24.31 -33.00
N LEU A 332 20.01 24.93 -32.64
CA LEU A 332 19.87 26.39 -32.64
C LEU A 332 20.95 27.09 -31.78
N ARG A 333 21.31 26.54 -30.61
CA ARG A 333 22.40 27.09 -29.80
C ARG A 333 23.75 26.95 -30.48
N THR A 334 24.01 25.81 -31.13
CA THR A 334 25.23 25.59 -31.92
C THR A 334 25.33 26.57 -33.10
N LEU A 335 24.22 26.85 -33.81
CA LEU A 335 24.20 27.90 -34.85
C LEU A 335 24.65 29.24 -34.26
N GLY A 336 24.15 29.61 -33.08
CA GLY A 336 24.54 30.84 -32.39
C GLY A 336 26.01 30.92 -31.98
N GLN A 337 26.63 29.78 -31.63
CA GLN A 337 28.07 29.72 -31.34
C GLN A 337 28.90 29.94 -32.60
N GLN A 338 28.50 29.31 -33.71
CA GLN A 338 29.15 29.47 -35.01
C GLN A 338 28.98 30.89 -35.56
N GLU A 339 27.82 31.52 -35.39
CA GLU A 339 27.58 32.94 -35.71
C GLU A 339 28.60 33.88 -35.02
N GLU A 340 28.86 33.66 -33.74
CA GLU A 340 29.81 34.47 -32.97
C GLU A 340 31.26 34.20 -33.40
N GLU A 341 31.60 32.95 -33.75
CA GLU A 341 32.93 32.59 -34.27
C GLU A 341 33.17 33.21 -35.66
N MET A 342 32.18 33.15 -36.56
CA MET A 342 32.23 33.79 -37.88
C MET A 342 32.45 35.30 -37.77
N LYS A 343 31.81 35.95 -36.81
CA LYS A 343 32.02 37.39 -36.55
C LYS A 343 33.45 37.71 -36.14
N SER A 344 34.13 36.81 -35.42
CA SER A 344 35.53 36.99 -35.02
C SER A 344 36.53 36.78 -36.18
N ARG A 345 36.11 36.13 -37.27
CA ARG A 345 36.91 35.80 -38.45
C ARG A 345 36.28 36.30 -39.75
N GLU A 346 35.67 37.48 -39.70
CA GLU A 346 34.88 38.06 -40.79
C GLU A 346 35.67 38.35 -42.09
N GLU A 347 37.00 38.30 -42.05
CA GLU A 347 37.90 38.50 -43.20
C GLU A 347 38.42 37.18 -43.81
N ASP A 348 38.17 36.03 -43.18
CA ASP A 348 38.60 34.71 -43.69
C ASP A 348 37.49 34.05 -44.54
N TYR A 349 37.43 34.44 -45.82
CA TYR A 349 36.35 34.00 -46.72
C TYR A 349 36.30 32.48 -46.95
N ASN A 350 37.43 31.77 -46.93
CA ASN A 350 37.44 30.32 -47.09
C ASN A 350 36.80 29.62 -45.88
N TYR A 351 37.11 30.11 -44.67
CA TYR A 351 36.48 29.63 -43.45
C TYR A 351 34.98 29.94 -43.44
N LEU A 352 34.59 31.19 -43.74
CA LEU A 352 33.18 31.60 -43.77
C LEU A 352 32.36 30.77 -44.76
N GLN A 353 32.87 30.52 -45.97
CA GLN A 353 32.18 29.70 -46.96
C GLN A 353 31.89 28.28 -46.45
N THR A 354 32.83 27.69 -45.73
CA THR A 354 32.67 26.35 -45.15
C THR A 354 31.58 26.37 -44.08
N VAL A 355 31.69 27.28 -43.11
CA VAL A 355 30.77 27.35 -41.97
C VAL A 355 29.35 27.77 -42.40
N LEU A 356 29.21 28.68 -43.36
CA LEU A 356 27.91 29.09 -43.90
C LEU A 356 27.19 27.91 -44.59
N ALA A 357 27.91 27.06 -45.32
CA ALA A 357 27.33 25.86 -45.93
C ALA A 357 26.89 24.83 -44.88
N ASP A 358 27.67 24.65 -43.81
CA ASP A 358 27.32 23.77 -42.70
C ASP A 358 26.09 24.28 -41.93
N LEU A 359 26.05 25.59 -41.64
CA LEU A 359 24.90 26.26 -41.03
C LEU A 359 23.63 26.12 -41.88
N GLN A 360 23.73 26.26 -43.20
CA GLN A 360 22.61 26.07 -44.12
C GLN A 360 22.04 24.66 -44.00
N THR A 361 22.91 23.65 -44.01
CA THR A 361 22.51 22.24 -43.90
C THR A 361 21.84 21.95 -42.55
N ALA A 362 22.38 22.50 -41.47
CA ALA A 362 21.82 22.36 -40.14
C ALA A 362 20.44 23.05 -40.02
N ALA A 363 20.32 24.29 -40.52
CA ALA A 363 19.07 25.07 -40.52
C ALA A 363 17.94 24.38 -41.31
N LEU A 364 18.26 23.82 -42.50
CA LEU A 364 17.31 23.04 -43.29
C LEU A 364 16.87 21.76 -42.57
N THR A 365 17.82 21.07 -41.91
CA THR A 365 17.53 19.83 -41.17
C THR A 365 16.56 20.08 -40.02
N ILE A 366 16.78 21.14 -39.22
CA ILE A 366 15.86 21.48 -38.14
C ILE A 366 14.53 22.03 -38.66
N GLY A 367 14.53 22.78 -39.77
CA GLY A 367 13.31 23.25 -40.43
C GLY A 367 12.39 22.09 -40.81
N ASN A 368 12.93 21.09 -41.52
CA ASN A 368 12.19 19.88 -41.89
C ASN A 368 11.71 19.10 -40.65
N THR A 369 12.52 19.06 -39.58
CA THR A 369 12.17 18.37 -38.33
C THR A 369 11.00 19.08 -37.63
N ILE A 370 11.02 20.42 -37.56
CA ILE A 370 9.94 21.23 -36.99
C ILE A 370 8.65 21.02 -37.82
N GLU A 371 8.76 21.08 -39.14
CA GLU A 371 7.65 20.88 -40.06
C GLU A 371 6.98 19.51 -39.88
N GLN A 372 7.77 18.44 -39.71
CA GLN A 372 7.24 17.09 -39.46
C GLN A 372 6.46 16.97 -38.14
N HIS A 373 6.81 17.75 -37.11
CA HIS A 373 6.24 17.61 -35.76
C HIS A 373 5.17 18.66 -35.42
N LEU A 374 5.29 19.87 -35.95
CA LEU A 374 4.39 21.00 -35.68
C LEU A 374 3.54 21.38 -36.91
N GLY A 375 3.92 20.92 -38.11
CA GLY A 375 3.24 21.21 -39.38
C GLY A 375 3.93 22.29 -40.23
N GLU A 376 3.60 22.31 -41.53
CA GLU A 376 4.23 23.14 -42.57
C GLU A 376 3.97 24.66 -42.40
N ASN A 377 2.88 25.05 -41.73
CA ASN A 377 2.44 26.45 -41.61
C ASN A 377 2.91 27.15 -40.33
N THR A 378 4.00 26.67 -39.70
CA THR A 378 4.54 27.30 -38.49
C THR A 378 5.34 28.56 -38.81
N GLU A 379 5.25 29.57 -37.94
CA GLU A 379 6.00 30.81 -38.08
C GLU A 379 7.51 30.56 -37.97
N THR A 380 7.92 29.58 -37.15
CA THR A 380 9.33 29.20 -37.06
C THR A 380 9.89 28.68 -38.39
N VAL A 381 9.14 27.87 -39.15
CA VAL A 381 9.62 27.36 -40.46
C VAL A 381 9.79 28.51 -41.46
N ALA A 382 8.89 29.49 -41.45
CA ALA A 382 9.03 30.69 -42.27
C ALA A 382 10.26 31.54 -41.86
N LEU A 383 10.51 31.69 -40.55
CA LEU A 383 11.67 32.42 -40.04
C LEU A 383 12.99 31.69 -40.35
N LEU A 384 13.02 30.36 -40.27
CA LEU A 384 14.18 29.56 -40.66
C LEU A 384 14.44 29.62 -42.16
N SER A 385 13.39 29.70 -42.98
CA SER A 385 13.53 29.91 -44.42
C SER A 385 14.20 31.26 -44.70
N SER A 386 13.77 32.32 -44.02
CA SER A 386 14.42 33.65 -44.10
C SER A 386 15.86 33.62 -43.59
N TYR A 387 16.15 32.86 -42.52
CA TYR A 387 17.51 32.65 -42.03
C TYR A 387 18.41 31.98 -43.10
N CYS A 388 17.90 30.93 -43.76
CA CYS A 388 18.56 30.25 -44.88
C CYS A 388 18.82 31.17 -46.09
N GLU A 389 17.94 32.14 -46.36
CA GLU A 389 18.16 33.14 -47.41
C GLU A 389 19.31 34.08 -47.05
N ILE A 390 19.40 34.53 -45.79
CA ILE A 390 20.49 35.39 -45.31
C ILE A 390 21.84 34.64 -45.38
N LEU A 391 21.87 33.37 -44.99
CA LEU A 391 23.05 32.51 -45.10
C LEU A 391 23.54 32.41 -46.55
N PHE A 392 22.62 32.21 -47.50
CA PHE A 392 22.95 32.14 -48.92
C PHE A 392 23.51 33.47 -49.45
N GLN A 393 22.90 34.60 -49.08
CA GLN A 393 23.40 35.93 -49.45
C GLN A 393 24.81 36.20 -48.90
N ALA A 394 25.06 35.82 -47.63
CA ALA A 394 26.39 35.91 -47.03
C ALA A 394 27.41 35.07 -47.80
N TYR A 395 27.03 33.85 -48.19
CA TYR A 395 27.88 32.95 -48.96
C TYR A 395 28.22 33.55 -50.33
N GLU A 396 27.23 34.07 -51.07
CA GLU A 396 27.46 34.72 -52.36
C GLU A 396 28.39 35.93 -52.27
N LYS A 397 28.24 36.78 -51.23
CA LYS A 397 29.16 37.91 -51.00
C LYS A 397 30.59 37.45 -50.80
N THR A 398 30.82 36.42 -49.99
CA THR A 398 32.18 35.88 -49.79
C THR A 398 32.78 35.29 -51.07
N GLN A 399 31.97 34.72 -51.98
CA GLN A 399 32.42 34.25 -53.30
C GLN A 399 32.79 35.42 -54.23
N GLN A 400 32.08 36.54 -54.12
CA GLN A 400 32.32 37.75 -54.90
C GLN A 400 33.46 38.61 -54.32
N GLY A 401 33.98 38.25 -53.15
CA GLY A 401 35.03 38.99 -52.43
C GLY A 401 34.51 40.20 -51.65
N ASP A 402 33.19 40.29 -51.46
CA ASP A 402 32.52 41.34 -50.70
C ASP A 402 32.36 40.96 -49.22
N SER A 403 32.29 41.97 -48.37
CA SER A 403 32.17 41.82 -46.91
C SER A 403 30.75 41.42 -46.49
N PRO A 404 30.53 40.27 -45.80
CA PRO A 404 29.21 39.79 -45.39
C PRO A 404 28.76 40.31 -44.01
N LYS A 405 29.34 41.41 -43.51
CA LYS A 405 29.15 41.87 -42.11
C LYS A 405 27.69 42.12 -41.73
N GLU A 406 26.92 42.72 -42.64
CA GLU A 406 25.51 43.04 -42.40
C GLU A 406 24.68 41.76 -42.29
N GLU A 407 24.95 40.77 -43.14
CA GLU A 407 24.30 39.46 -43.10
C GLU A 407 24.64 38.71 -41.82
N LEU A 408 25.90 38.70 -41.40
CA LEU A 408 26.31 38.04 -40.15
C LEU A 408 25.59 38.61 -38.92
N ILE A 409 25.31 39.93 -38.89
CA ILE A 409 24.51 40.56 -37.83
C ILE A 409 23.04 40.11 -37.94
N ALA A 410 22.48 40.14 -39.15
CA ALA A 410 21.09 39.76 -39.40
C ALA A 410 20.81 38.28 -39.06
N LEU A 411 21.77 37.37 -39.26
CA LEU A 411 21.66 35.96 -38.86
C LEU A 411 21.35 35.83 -37.37
N LYS A 412 22.13 36.51 -36.52
CA LYS A 412 21.95 36.45 -35.07
C LYS A 412 20.58 36.93 -34.63
N GLU A 413 20.11 38.04 -35.19
CA GLU A 413 18.78 38.59 -34.90
C GLU A 413 17.68 37.61 -35.33
N LYS A 414 17.80 37.08 -36.54
CA LYS A 414 16.83 36.14 -37.10
C LYS A 414 16.80 34.81 -36.34
N ARG A 415 17.94 34.27 -35.92
CA ARG A 415 18.02 33.06 -35.09
C ARG A 415 17.40 33.27 -33.71
N LEU A 416 17.67 34.40 -33.06
CA LEU A 416 17.05 34.74 -31.77
C LEU A 416 15.52 34.89 -31.89
N GLU A 417 15.05 35.44 -33.00
CA GLU A 417 13.62 35.51 -33.34
C GLU A 417 13.03 34.09 -33.52
N CYS A 418 13.70 33.23 -34.31
CA CYS A 418 13.32 31.81 -34.46
C CYS A 418 13.23 31.12 -33.10
N GLU A 419 14.25 31.24 -32.25
CA GLU A 419 14.30 30.58 -30.95
C GLU A 419 13.17 31.07 -30.02
N LYS A 420 12.83 32.36 -30.08
CA LYS A 420 11.74 32.95 -29.30
C LYS A 420 10.36 32.45 -29.74
N ILE A 421 10.12 32.38 -31.04
CA ILE A 421 8.85 31.89 -31.61
C ILE A 421 8.72 30.38 -31.40
N LEU A 422 9.79 29.62 -31.65
CA LEU A 422 9.81 28.18 -31.46
C LEU A 422 9.50 27.77 -30.02
N LYS A 423 9.96 28.54 -29.02
CA LYS A 423 9.62 28.28 -27.61
C LYS A 423 8.10 28.36 -27.33
N LYS A 424 7.36 29.17 -28.12
CA LYS A 424 5.91 29.30 -27.99
C LYS A 424 5.17 28.24 -28.80
N GLU A 425 5.66 27.93 -30.01
CA GLU A 425 5.04 26.93 -30.90
C GLU A 425 5.29 25.49 -30.41
N TRP A 426 6.53 25.18 -30.00
CA TRP A 426 6.93 23.85 -29.54
C TRP A 426 6.96 23.78 -28.01
N LYS A 427 5.78 23.57 -27.43
CA LYS A 427 5.59 23.42 -25.98
C LYS A 427 6.27 22.16 -25.43
N LYS A 428 6.68 22.20 -24.16
CA LYS A 428 7.06 21.00 -23.40
C LYS A 428 5.82 20.12 -23.19
N THR A 429 5.97 18.81 -23.19
CA THR A 429 4.87 17.87 -23.03
C THR A 429 4.94 17.16 -21.68
N MET A 430 3.81 17.15 -20.97
CA MET A 430 3.59 16.36 -19.77
C MET A 430 2.51 15.32 -20.07
N LEU A 431 2.81 14.05 -19.81
CA LEU A 431 1.86 12.95 -19.96
C LEU A 431 1.50 12.40 -18.58
N ILE A 432 0.22 12.47 -18.21
CA ILE A 432 -0.29 11.96 -16.94
C ILE A 432 -1.00 10.63 -17.19
N LEU A 433 -0.47 9.56 -16.59
CA LEU A 433 -1.02 8.21 -16.67
C LEU A 433 -2.05 8.01 -15.55
N LEU A 434 -3.25 7.58 -15.92
CA LEU A 434 -4.38 7.41 -15.02
C LEU A 434 -4.85 5.95 -15.06
N ASP A 435 -4.63 5.20 -13.97
CA ASP A 435 -5.04 3.80 -13.92
C ASP A 435 -6.55 3.64 -13.70
N LYS A 436 -7.13 4.43 -12.78
CA LYS A 436 -8.54 4.32 -12.39
C LYS A 436 -9.25 5.66 -12.37
N ALA A 437 -10.51 5.66 -12.81
CA ALA A 437 -11.33 6.88 -12.83
C ALA A 437 -11.58 7.44 -11.42
N LYS A 438 -11.79 6.56 -10.43
CA LYS A 438 -12.00 6.96 -9.03
C LYS A 438 -10.83 7.72 -8.40
N ASN A 439 -9.63 7.59 -8.98
CA ASN A 439 -8.41 8.22 -8.49
C ASN A 439 -8.20 9.62 -9.11
N PHE A 440 -8.99 10.02 -10.11
CA PHE A 440 -8.77 11.25 -10.89
C PHE A 440 -8.74 12.53 -10.02
N SER A 441 -9.49 12.58 -8.92
CA SER A 441 -9.49 13.73 -8.00
C SER A 441 -8.13 14.00 -7.37
N SER A 442 -7.21 13.02 -7.33
CA SER A 442 -5.87 13.21 -6.77
C SER A 442 -4.95 14.03 -7.67
N ILE A 443 -5.31 14.22 -8.95
CA ILE A 443 -4.47 14.89 -9.94
C ILE A 443 -5.20 16.02 -10.68
N GLU A 444 -6.52 16.06 -10.63
CA GLU A 444 -7.35 17.04 -11.32
C GLU A 444 -6.92 18.49 -11.06
N GLY A 445 -6.75 18.88 -9.80
CA GLY A 445 -6.35 20.24 -9.45
C GLY A 445 -4.97 20.62 -10.01
N PHE A 446 -4.02 19.68 -9.97
CA PHE A 446 -2.68 19.85 -10.54
C PHE A 446 -2.74 19.97 -12.08
N TYR A 447 -3.52 19.11 -12.74
CA TYR A 447 -3.74 19.17 -14.18
C TYR A 447 -4.30 20.53 -14.60
N GLN A 448 -5.34 21.01 -13.93
CA GLN A 448 -5.95 22.32 -14.19
C GLN A 448 -4.93 23.46 -14.03
N LYS A 449 -4.10 23.41 -12.99
CA LYS A 449 -3.02 24.39 -12.78
C LYS A 449 -1.97 24.35 -13.89
N MET A 450 -1.63 23.17 -14.39
CA MET A 450 -0.70 23.05 -15.50
C MET A 450 -1.29 23.52 -16.83
N LEU A 451 -2.61 23.43 -17.03
CA LEU A 451 -3.27 23.98 -18.22
C LEU A 451 -3.24 25.51 -18.30
N GLU A 452 -3.08 26.21 -17.17
CA GLU A 452 -2.92 27.67 -17.13
C GLU A 452 -1.58 28.13 -17.75
N ARG A 453 -0.64 27.20 -18.01
CA ARG A 453 0.67 27.50 -18.57
C ARG A 453 0.70 27.46 -20.10
N GLU A 454 1.30 28.49 -20.70
CA GLU A 454 1.39 28.61 -22.15
C GLU A 454 2.49 27.73 -22.77
N ASP A 455 3.54 27.42 -22.03
CA ASP A 455 4.73 26.68 -22.47
C ASP A 455 4.65 25.15 -22.28
N TRP A 456 3.57 24.66 -21.66
CA TRP A 456 3.30 23.25 -21.47
C TRP A 456 2.08 22.78 -22.27
N LYS A 457 2.16 21.56 -22.77
CA LYS A 457 1.06 20.76 -23.31
C LYS A 457 0.87 19.58 -22.36
N VAL A 458 -0.26 19.53 -21.67
CA VAL A 458 -0.54 18.48 -20.67
C VAL A 458 -1.59 17.52 -21.20
N LEU A 459 -1.25 16.24 -21.20
CA LEU A 459 -2.04 15.14 -21.75
C LEU A 459 -2.50 14.22 -20.63
N LEU A 460 -3.78 13.83 -20.65
CA LEU A 460 -4.34 12.81 -19.78
C LEU A 460 -4.44 11.50 -20.56
N MET A 461 -3.95 10.41 -20.00
CA MET A 461 -3.98 9.09 -20.62
C MET A 461 -4.47 8.04 -19.62
N PRO A 462 -5.75 7.67 -19.70
CA PRO A 462 -6.26 6.46 -19.08
C PRO A 462 -5.45 5.25 -19.57
N ILE A 463 -5.03 4.39 -18.65
CA ILE A 463 -4.28 3.17 -18.96
C ILE A 463 -5.03 1.94 -18.44
N PRO A 464 -4.90 0.78 -19.12
CA PRO A 464 -5.53 -0.45 -18.68
C PRO A 464 -4.88 -1.02 -17.39
N TYR A 465 -5.69 -1.75 -16.62
CA TYR A 465 -5.26 -2.50 -15.46
C TYR A 465 -5.90 -3.88 -15.43
N CYS A 466 -5.46 -4.74 -14.52
CA CYS A 466 -6.00 -6.08 -14.34
C CYS A 466 -6.00 -6.46 -12.86
N TYR A 467 -6.96 -7.30 -12.47
CA TYR A 467 -6.91 -7.96 -11.16
C TYR A 467 -6.02 -9.20 -11.22
N ARG A 468 -5.49 -9.60 -10.07
CA ARG A 468 -4.67 -10.80 -9.90
C ARG A 468 -5.43 -11.87 -9.15
N ARG A 469 -5.15 -13.13 -9.41
CA ARG A 469 -5.58 -14.26 -8.59
C ARG A 469 -4.62 -14.46 -7.41
N GLY A 470 -5.02 -15.28 -6.43
CA GLY A 470 -4.19 -15.59 -5.26
C GLY A 470 -2.92 -16.36 -5.62
N ASN A 471 -2.91 -17.03 -6.77
CA ASN A 471 -1.74 -17.67 -7.35
C ASN A 471 -0.86 -16.73 -8.22
N GLY A 472 -1.24 -15.45 -8.34
CA GLY A 472 -0.52 -14.42 -9.10
C GLY A 472 -0.91 -14.24 -10.55
N ALA A 473 -1.73 -15.14 -11.11
CA ALA A 473 -2.17 -15.04 -12.49
C ALA A 473 -2.99 -13.76 -12.71
N LEU A 474 -2.71 -13.05 -13.81
CA LEU A 474 -3.50 -11.91 -14.24
C LEU A 474 -4.88 -12.38 -14.73
N MET A 475 -5.91 -11.62 -14.37
CA MET A 475 -7.26 -11.75 -14.91
C MET A 475 -7.39 -10.89 -16.18
N ASP A 476 -8.59 -10.88 -16.76
CA ASP A 476 -8.91 -10.07 -17.93
C ASP A 476 -8.62 -8.58 -17.66
N GLU A 477 -8.21 -7.89 -18.73
CA GLU A 477 -7.95 -6.45 -18.73
C GLU A 477 -9.25 -5.68 -18.44
N GLU A 478 -9.11 -4.65 -17.60
CA GLU A 478 -10.13 -3.68 -17.24
C GLU A 478 -9.67 -2.29 -17.72
N PHE A 479 -10.62 -1.45 -18.11
CA PHE A 479 -10.33 -0.11 -18.62
C PHE A 479 -11.47 0.87 -18.33
N ASP A 480 -11.23 1.80 -17.39
CA ASP A 480 -12.24 2.71 -16.82
C ASP A 480 -12.62 3.90 -17.74
N LEU A 481 -12.34 3.84 -19.05
CA LEU A 481 -12.49 5.02 -19.94
C LEU A 481 -13.87 5.68 -19.87
N GLU A 482 -14.93 4.88 -19.72
CA GLU A 482 -16.31 5.38 -19.64
C GLU A 482 -16.65 6.08 -18.31
N ASP A 483 -15.89 5.78 -17.24
CA ASP A 483 -16.09 6.31 -15.89
C ASP A 483 -15.31 7.62 -15.64
N PHE A 484 -14.35 7.95 -16.51
CA PHE A 484 -13.61 9.20 -16.43
C PHE A 484 -14.49 10.43 -16.75
N PRO A 485 -14.23 11.60 -16.12
CA PRO A 485 -15.03 12.80 -16.37
C PRO A 485 -15.04 13.27 -17.83
N LYS A 486 -16.24 13.50 -18.38
CA LYS A 486 -16.45 13.75 -19.82
C LYS A 486 -16.03 15.15 -20.30
N ASP A 487 -15.76 16.06 -19.37
CA ASP A 487 -15.35 17.44 -19.68
C ASP A 487 -13.87 17.54 -20.11
N TYR A 488 -13.15 16.40 -20.11
CA TYR A 488 -11.72 16.33 -20.40
C TYR A 488 -11.46 15.57 -21.71
N THR A 489 -10.33 15.90 -22.33
CA THR A 489 -9.83 15.17 -23.50
C THR A 489 -8.76 14.17 -23.07
N TYR A 490 -8.95 12.92 -23.47
CA TYR A 490 -8.06 11.81 -23.18
C TYR A 490 -7.32 11.35 -24.43
N VAL A 491 -6.03 11.03 -24.28
CA VAL A 491 -5.20 10.47 -25.34
C VAL A 491 -5.32 8.95 -25.32
N ASP A 492 -5.57 8.36 -26.48
CA ASP A 492 -5.59 6.90 -26.63
C ASP A 492 -4.15 6.36 -26.60
N TYR A 493 -3.87 5.55 -25.58
CA TYR A 493 -2.58 4.92 -25.36
C TYR A 493 -2.12 4.03 -26.52
N LYS A 494 -3.05 3.47 -27.31
CA LYS A 494 -2.73 2.61 -28.48
C LYS A 494 -2.17 3.39 -29.65
N THR A 495 -2.41 4.70 -29.70
CA THR A 495 -2.02 5.57 -30.82
C THR A 495 -0.85 6.49 -30.49
N TYR A 496 -0.46 6.55 -29.21
CA TYR A 496 0.62 7.41 -28.76
C TYR A 496 1.99 6.77 -29.01
N ALA A 497 2.81 7.39 -29.87
CA ALA A 497 4.16 6.92 -30.19
C ALA A 497 5.16 7.37 -29.10
N PHE A 498 5.33 6.57 -28.04
CA PHE A 498 6.18 6.89 -26.89
C PHE A 498 7.66 7.12 -27.25
N ASP A 499 8.18 6.34 -28.19
CA ASP A 499 9.55 6.39 -28.70
C ASP A 499 9.84 7.66 -29.50
N VAL A 500 8.83 8.20 -30.20
CA VAL A 500 8.95 9.42 -31.00
C VAL A 500 8.66 10.66 -30.16
N MET A 501 7.56 10.65 -29.39
CA MET A 501 7.08 11.82 -28.69
C MET A 501 7.93 12.18 -27.48
N MET A 502 8.46 11.17 -26.77
CA MET A 502 9.35 11.28 -25.60
C MET A 502 9.09 12.53 -24.73
N PRO A 503 7.95 12.58 -24.01
CA PRO A 503 7.57 13.76 -23.23
C PRO A 503 8.67 14.20 -22.26
N GLU A 504 8.74 15.50 -21.98
CA GLU A 504 9.61 16.07 -20.95
C GLU A 504 9.33 15.46 -19.57
N CYS A 505 8.08 15.05 -19.34
CA CYS A 505 7.66 14.47 -18.08
C CYS A 505 6.53 13.45 -18.27
N ILE A 506 6.63 12.31 -17.58
CA ILE A 506 5.54 11.38 -17.33
C ILE A 506 5.20 11.44 -15.84
N VAL A 507 3.91 11.56 -15.51
CA VAL A 507 3.39 11.49 -14.14
C VAL A 507 2.62 10.18 -13.99
N MET A 508 2.95 9.40 -12.97
CA MET A 508 2.25 8.15 -12.63
C MET A 508 1.59 8.24 -11.25
N ASN A 509 0.43 7.60 -11.12
CA ASN A 509 -0.26 7.46 -9.84
C ASN A 509 -0.10 6.08 -9.19
N SER A 510 0.31 5.04 -9.93
CA SER A 510 0.48 3.68 -9.41
C SER A 510 1.96 3.38 -9.16
N PRO A 511 2.41 3.20 -7.90
CA PRO A 511 3.82 2.92 -7.60
C PRO A 511 4.18 1.44 -7.66
N TYR A 512 3.20 0.54 -7.70
CA TYR A 512 3.41 -0.88 -7.39
C TYR A 512 3.98 -1.66 -8.58
N ASP A 513 3.76 -1.19 -9.81
CA ASP A 513 3.99 -1.95 -11.05
C ASP A 513 3.36 -3.36 -10.97
N SER A 514 4.19 -4.39 -10.76
CA SER A 514 3.82 -5.80 -10.62
C SER A 514 3.65 -6.28 -9.18
N CYS A 515 3.98 -5.47 -8.18
CA CYS A 515 4.15 -5.92 -6.80
C CYS A 515 2.86 -5.96 -5.98
N ASN A 516 1.77 -5.31 -6.42
CA ASN A 516 0.50 -5.41 -5.71
C ASN A 516 -0.11 -6.82 -5.88
N MET A 517 -0.51 -7.46 -4.77
CA MET A 517 -1.07 -8.82 -4.77
C MET A 517 -2.48 -8.95 -5.36
N VAL A 518 -3.18 -7.84 -5.52
CA VAL A 518 -4.58 -7.82 -5.96
C VAL A 518 -4.75 -7.29 -7.37
N HIS A 519 -3.93 -6.34 -7.80
CA HIS A 519 -4.06 -5.75 -9.12
C HIS A 519 -2.70 -5.34 -9.71
N SER A 520 -2.70 -4.96 -10.98
CA SER A 520 -1.54 -4.44 -11.69
C SER A 520 -2.01 -3.58 -12.85
N ILE A 521 -1.20 -2.59 -13.24
CA ILE A 521 -1.37 -1.93 -14.54
C ILE A 521 -0.78 -2.81 -15.65
N ASP A 522 -1.09 -2.50 -16.91
CA ASP A 522 -0.44 -3.20 -18.03
C ASP A 522 1.10 -3.07 -17.92
N PRO A 523 1.87 -4.17 -18.10
CA PRO A 523 3.31 -4.19 -17.94
C PRO A 523 4.08 -3.16 -18.80
N PHE A 524 3.51 -2.73 -19.92
CA PHE A 524 4.06 -1.64 -20.71
C PHE A 524 4.18 -0.35 -19.88
N PHE A 525 3.24 -0.06 -18.99
CA PHE A 525 3.25 1.15 -18.15
C PHE A 525 4.01 1.00 -16.83
N TYR A 526 4.67 -0.14 -16.59
CA TYR A 526 5.53 -0.25 -15.42
C TYR A 526 6.58 0.84 -15.40
N SER A 527 6.85 1.37 -14.22
CA SER A 527 7.74 2.52 -14.02
C SER A 527 9.17 2.27 -14.54
N SER A 528 9.64 1.01 -14.48
CA SER A 528 10.91 0.59 -15.09
C SER A 528 10.93 0.74 -16.62
N ASN A 529 9.77 0.63 -17.28
CA ASN A 529 9.60 0.86 -18.70
C ASN A 529 9.34 2.33 -19.02
N MET A 530 8.49 3.00 -18.24
CA MET A 530 8.12 4.40 -18.48
C MET A 530 9.30 5.36 -18.39
N LYS A 531 10.29 5.10 -17.50
CA LYS A 531 11.52 5.92 -17.44
C LYS A 531 12.35 5.93 -18.73
N GLN A 532 12.11 4.99 -19.66
CA GLN A 532 12.81 4.97 -20.94
C GLN A 532 12.27 5.99 -21.95
N TYR A 533 11.02 6.43 -21.76
CA TYR A 533 10.24 7.24 -22.71
C TYR A 533 10.04 8.66 -22.21
N THR A 534 10.76 9.09 -21.18
CA THR A 534 10.62 10.44 -20.64
C THR A 534 11.95 10.96 -20.16
N LYS A 535 12.09 12.28 -20.17
CA LYS A 535 13.20 12.91 -19.45
C LYS A 535 12.97 12.85 -17.96
N ASN A 536 11.75 13.01 -17.47
CA ASN A 536 11.44 12.95 -16.03
C ASN A 536 10.26 12.02 -15.76
N LEU A 537 10.42 11.13 -14.80
CA LEU A 537 9.34 10.28 -14.30
C LEU A 537 8.97 10.76 -12.90
N LEU A 538 7.71 11.15 -12.70
CA LEU A 538 7.22 11.70 -11.44
C LEU A 538 6.17 10.78 -10.86
N TYR A 539 6.16 10.63 -9.54
CA TYR A 539 5.13 9.91 -8.81
C TYR A 539 4.30 10.86 -7.95
N ILE A 540 2.98 10.84 -8.14
CA ILE A 540 2.01 11.57 -7.31
C ILE A 540 1.01 10.54 -6.77
N PRO A 541 0.97 10.25 -5.45
CA PRO A 541 0.05 9.27 -4.89
C PRO A 541 -1.42 9.62 -5.17
N TRP A 542 -2.24 8.61 -5.45
CA TRP A 542 -3.69 8.77 -5.58
C TRP A 542 -4.44 8.87 -4.24
N PHE A 543 -3.72 8.79 -3.11
CA PHE A 543 -4.27 8.76 -1.78
C PHE A 543 -3.50 9.67 -0.82
N VAL A 544 -4.11 9.94 0.34
CA VAL A 544 -3.49 10.58 1.51
C VAL A 544 -3.84 9.77 2.75
N THR A 545 -2.94 9.66 3.71
CA THR A 545 -3.19 9.02 5.02
C THR A 545 -3.23 10.08 6.12
N LYS A 546 -3.54 9.69 7.37
CA LYS A 546 -3.07 10.49 8.51
C LYS A 546 -1.53 10.50 8.44
N ASP A 547 -0.92 11.61 8.83
CA ASP A 547 0.54 11.65 8.98
C ASP A 547 1.00 10.55 9.94
N VAL A 548 2.06 9.85 9.54
CA VAL A 548 2.68 8.75 10.28
C VAL A 548 3.93 9.29 10.97
N GLU A 549 3.99 9.19 12.29
CA GLU A 549 5.17 9.57 13.06
C GLU A 549 6.10 8.36 13.24
N TRP A 550 7.30 8.44 12.65
CA TRP A 550 8.27 7.35 12.71
C TRP A 550 8.69 7.03 14.16
N GLY A 551 8.57 5.77 14.55
CA GLY A 551 8.90 5.28 15.90
C GLY A 551 7.82 5.55 16.96
N ALA A 552 6.71 6.19 16.61
CA ALA A 552 5.57 6.32 17.52
C ALA A 552 4.82 4.98 17.65
N GLU A 553 4.54 4.56 18.88
CA GLU A 553 3.87 3.27 19.15
C GLU A 553 2.48 3.18 18.51
N GLU A 554 1.71 4.28 18.52
CA GLU A 554 0.38 4.36 17.90
C GLU A 554 0.41 4.21 16.37
N ASP A 555 1.54 4.47 15.74
CA ASP A 555 1.72 4.39 14.29
C ASP A 555 2.48 3.13 13.86
N GLY A 556 2.84 2.23 14.79
CA GLY A 556 3.58 1.00 14.48
C GLY A 556 2.93 0.17 13.36
N LYS A 557 1.61 -0.05 13.42
CA LYS A 557 0.87 -0.74 12.36
C LYS A 557 0.85 0.03 11.03
N ALA A 558 0.80 1.36 11.08
CA ALA A 558 0.83 2.20 9.87
C ALA A 558 2.22 2.16 9.21
N ILE A 559 3.30 2.15 10.01
CA ILE A 559 4.68 1.97 9.54
C ILE A 559 4.85 0.62 8.83
N VAL A 560 4.23 -0.45 9.34
CA VAL A 560 4.20 -1.75 8.64
C VAL A 560 3.46 -1.64 7.30
N MET A 561 2.33 -0.91 7.25
CA MET A 561 1.58 -0.74 6.01
C MET A 561 2.34 0.04 4.93
N MET A 562 3.37 0.83 5.31
CA MET A 562 4.23 1.53 4.34
C MET A 562 4.96 0.58 3.40
N ASP A 563 5.16 -0.70 3.77
CA ASP A 563 5.70 -1.72 2.86
C ASP A 563 4.92 -1.80 1.55
N TYR A 564 3.59 -1.58 1.62
CA TYR A 564 2.70 -1.78 0.49
C TYR A 564 2.63 -0.58 -0.46
N TYR A 565 3.06 0.62 -0.05
CA TYR A 565 2.95 1.82 -0.89
C TYR A 565 4.22 2.68 -0.98
N ALA A 566 5.11 2.60 0.01
CA ALA A 566 6.40 3.31 -0.02
C ALA A 566 7.50 2.40 -0.57
N CYS A 567 7.60 1.16 -0.09
CA CYS A 567 8.61 0.18 -0.54
C CYS A 567 8.22 -0.46 -1.89
N GLN A 568 7.99 0.36 -2.90
CA GLN A 568 7.44 -0.03 -4.21
C GLN A 568 8.36 0.45 -5.35
N PRO A 569 8.40 -0.26 -6.49
CA PRO A 569 9.36 0.03 -7.57
C PRO A 569 9.20 1.45 -8.14
N GLY A 570 7.98 1.95 -8.22
CA GLY A 570 7.69 3.31 -8.70
C GLY A 570 8.43 4.40 -7.92
N LEU A 571 8.66 4.23 -6.61
CA LEU A 571 9.42 5.19 -5.80
C LEU A 571 10.90 5.20 -6.19
N ALA A 572 11.46 4.03 -6.50
CA ALA A 572 12.86 3.93 -6.93
C ALA A 572 13.05 4.47 -8.35
N HIS A 573 12.14 4.16 -9.27
CA HIS A 573 12.22 4.56 -10.67
C HIS A 573 11.86 6.02 -10.93
N ALA A 574 10.94 6.60 -10.15
CA ALA A 574 10.62 8.03 -10.24
C ALA A 574 11.85 8.88 -9.94
N ASP A 575 12.02 10.00 -10.62
CA ASP A 575 13.00 11.02 -10.26
C ASP A 575 12.58 11.77 -8.99
N TYR A 576 11.28 12.06 -8.88
CA TYR A 576 10.71 12.74 -7.73
C TYR A 576 9.34 12.14 -7.38
N SER A 577 9.06 12.08 -6.08
CA SER A 577 7.81 11.62 -5.51
C SER A 577 7.24 12.69 -4.60
N PHE A 578 6.00 13.11 -4.85
CA PHE A 578 5.38 14.26 -4.18
C PHE A 578 4.39 13.79 -3.11
N ILE A 579 4.75 14.00 -1.85
CA ILE A 579 4.02 13.49 -0.67
C ILE A 579 3.31 14.64 0.06
N GLN A 580 2.22 14.31 0.76
CA GLN A 580 1.27 15.25 1.35
C GLN A 580 1.85 16.25 2.38
N SER A 581 2.90 15.88 3.13
CA SER A 581 3.38 16.67 4.26
C SER A 581 4.84 16.38 4.60
N GLU A 582 5.47 17.26 5.38
CA GLU A 582 6.84 17.06 5.86
C GLU A 582 6.93 15.93 6.89
N VAL A 583 5.90 15.71 7.71
CA VAL A 583 5.86 14.59 8.66
C VAL A 583 5.85 13.27 7.88
N MET A 584 4.98 13.16 6.87
CA MET A 584 4.90 11.98 6.03
C MET A 584 6.17 11.79 5.18
N ARG A 585 6.77 12.87 4.66
CA ARG A 585 8.06 12.81 3.95
C ARG A 585 9.15 12.16 4.83
N LYS A 586 9.27 12.56 6.10
CA LYS A 586 10.23 11.97 7.03
C LYS A 586 9.97 10.47 7.23
N ALA A 587 8.72 10.08 7.44
CA ALA A 587 8.37 8.67 7.55
C ALA A 587 8.73 7.87 6.28
N TYR A 588 8.49 8.43 5.08
CA TYR A 588 8.90 7.79 3.83
C TYR A 588 10.42 7.61 3.75
N ILE A 589 11.20 8.64 4.10
CA ILE A 589 12.67 8.58 4.08
C ILE A 589 13.17 7.53 5.06
N GLU A 590 12.68 7.51 6.31
CA GLU A 590 13.09 6.49 7.29
C GLU A 590 12.70 5.09 6.83
N LYS A 591 11.46 4.91 6.31
CA LYS A 591 11.00 3.61 5.82
C LYS A 591 11.83 3.09 4.65
N LEU A 592 12.07 3.95 3.67
CA LEU A 592 12.87 3.60 2.50
C LEU A 592 14.32 3.33 2.89
N THR A 593 14.85 4.07 3.86
CA THR A 593 16.21 3.85 4.37
C THR A 593 16.32 2.54 5.15
N GLU A 594 15.34 2.20 5.98
CA GLU A 594 15.24 0.87 6.62
C GLU A 594 15.20 -0.25 5.56
N PHE A 595 14.44 -0.03 4.49
CA PHE A 595 14.26 -1.00 3.42
C PHE A 595 15.49 -1.19 2.53
N THR A 596 16.23 -0.11 2.21
CA THR A 596 17.33 -0.16 1.23
C THR A 596 18.73 -0.08 1.82
N GLY A 597 18.88 0.41 3.06
CA GLY A 597 20.16 0.70 3.69
C GLY A 597 20.45 2.20 3.80
N GLU A 598 21.22 2.56 4.83
CA GLU A 598 21.59 3.94 5.21
C GLU A 598 22.38 4.66 4.11
N GLU A 599 23.13 3.92 3.28
CA GLU A 599 23.89 4.46 2.16
C GLU A 599 23.03 5.11 1.07
N PHE A 600 21.73 4.81 1.03
CA PHE A 600 20.78 5.38 0.05
C PHE A 600 19.94 6.53 0.61
N ARG A 601 20.08 6.88 1.90
CA ARG A 601 19.28 7.94 2.55
C ARG A 601 19.32 9.26 1.78
N ALA A 602 20.51 9.70 1.36
CA ALA A 602 20.68 10.96 0.63
C ALA A 602 19.93 10.99 -0.70
N GLU A 603 19.82 9.84 -1.38
CA GLU A 603 19.00 9.72 -2.60
C GLU A 603 17.51 9.85 -2.25
N TRP A 604 17.04 9.19 -1.19
CA TRP A 604 15.65 9.33 -0.74
C TRP A 604 15.30 10.75 -0.29
N GLU A 605 16.19 11.43 0.43
CA GLU A 605 16.01 12.83 0.84
C GLU A 605 15.85 13.77 -0.36
N LYS A 606 16.56 13.49 -1.47
CA LYS A 606 16.47 14.24 -2.72
C LYS A 606 15.18 13.92 -3.50
N LYS A 607 14.78 12.65 -3.54
CA LYS A 607 13.68 12.16 -4.39
C LYS A 607 12.31 12.40 -3.76
N ILE A 608 12.18 12.30 -2.44
CA ILE A 608 10.89 12.46 -1.75
C ILE A 608 10.69 13.93 -1.38
N ILE A 609 9.65 14.55 -1.92
CA ILE A 609 9.35 15.98 -1.77
C ILE A 609 8.02 16.15 -1.02
N ALA A 610 8.02 16.94 0.05
CA ALA A 610 6.78 17.37 0.71
C ALA A 610 6.18 18.52 -0.10
N ALA A 611 5.07 18.25 -0.78
CA ALA A 611 4.50 19.17 -1.77
C ALA A 611 2.99 19.39 -1.62
N GLY A 612 2.36 18.77 -0.64
CA GLY A 612 0.90 18.77 -0.51
C GLY A 612 0.22 17.79 -1.45
N SER A 613 -1.11 17.74 -1.41
CA SER A 613 -1.93 16.90 -2.29
C SER A 613 -3.16 17.64 -2.78
N CYS A 614 -3.62 17.36 -4.01
CA CYS A 614 -4.90 17.84 -4.52
C CYS A 614 -6.07 17.35 -3.65
N LEU A 615 -5.95 16.18 -3.00
CA LEU A 615 -6.96 15.65 -2.08
C LEU A 615 -7.12 16.50 -0.81
N LEU A 616 -6.16 17.38 -0.54
CA LEU A 616 -6.18 18.33 0.58
C LEU A 616 -6.41 19.78 0.10
N GLY A 617 -6.68 20.00 -1.20
CA GLY A 617 -6.84 21.34 -1.78
C GLY A 617 -5.53 22.13 -1.89
N GLN A 618 -4.39 21.44 -2.01
CA GLN A 618 -3.05 22.03 -2.07
C GLN A 618 -2.45 22.01 -3.49
N GLU A 619 -3.28 22.03 -4.54
CA GLU A 619 -2.83 21.93 -5.92
C GLU A 619 -1.82 23.02 -6.33
N LYS A 620 -1.93 24.24 -5.76
CA LYS A 620 -0.95 25.31 -6.03
C LYS A 620 0.44 25.00 -5.47
N GLU A 621 0.49 24.40 -4.29
CA GLU A 621 1.74 24.02 -3.63
C GLU A 621 2.39 22.87 -4.39
N LEU A 622 1.59 21.86 -4.76
CA LEU A 622 2.03 20.72 -5.56
C LEU A 622 2.59 21.17 -6.91
N THR A 623 1.84 21.98 -7.67
CA THR A 623 2.29 22.49 -8.97
C THR A 623 3.60 23.28 -8.86
N ARG A 624 3.75 24.12 -7.82
CA ARG A 624 5.00 24.87 -7.60
C ARG A 624 6.18 23.92 -7.42
N HIS A 625 6.07 22.95 -6.52
CA HIS A 625 7.16 22.01 -6.25
C HIS A 625 7.50 21.13 -7.46
N VAL A 626 6.50 20.68 -8.22
CA VAL A 626 6.73 19.94 -9.46
C VAL A 626 7.53 20.78 -10.46
N LEU A 627 7.17 22.04 -10.66
CA LEU A 627 7.89 22.94 -11.56
C LEU A 627 9.30 23.25 -11.06
N ASP A 628 9.47 23.49 -9.75
CA ASP A 628 10.79 23.71 -9.13
C ASP A 628 11.74 22.52 -9.42
N CYS A 629 11.24 21.29 -9.40
CA CYS A 629 12.02 20.08 -9.74
C CYS A 629 12.27 19.88 -11.24
N LEU A 630 11.38 20.37 -12.12
CA LEU A 630 11.51 20.21 -13.57
C LEU A 630 12.31 21.34 -14.24
N GLU A 631 12.38 22.51 -13.60
CA GLU A 631 12.99 23.72 -14.16
C GLU A 631 14.27 24.17 -13.43
N GLY A 632 14.48 23.70 -12.19
CA GLY A 632 15.72 23.87 -11.43
C GLY A 632 16.79 22.86 -11.83
#